data_AF-A0A519W6C1-F1
#
_entry.id   AF-A0A519W6C1-F1
#
_cell.length_a   1.000
_cell.length_b   1.000
_cell.length_c   1.000
_cell.angle_alpha   90.00
_cell.angle_beta   90.00
_cell.angle_gamma   90.00
#
_symmetry.space_group_name_H-M   'P 1'
#
loop_
_entity.id
_entity.type
_entity.pdbx_description
1 polymer ?
#
loop_
_entity_poly.entity_id
_entity_poly.type
_entity_poly.pdbx_seq_one_letter_code
_entity_poly.pdbx_strand_id
1 'polypeptide(L)'
;SINKSKYIAVRDFEQTEKPGENIMLYKNEPKKMGRFTVTYTSDTTIAPNTFYTLNFKVYDEKTGELKEDFDLNPHIQSNETMGLIASPDTKHYLTYDIYTHVTSAPAEKDEHEDHEGHKEEENYKAPRIALVSVGDTLHTSSGVVTIKALNNKPSAKNLVLAEGDLAVGMPIEVDVNGKIYKTEPIFLVKGNNVFDFARNIDDLGLRFRFTKILPDQQKVELQVYEKPQQAKDWVVFKSIEFPYINLYWVGTIIMVIGFLISIFRRQKEVKAV
;
A
#
# COMPACT_ATOMS: atom_id res chain seq x y z
N SER A 1 -1.02 -15.74 -26.78
CA SER A 1 -1.66 -14.46 -26.37
C SER A 1 -2.29 -14.70 -25.01
N ILE A 2 -1.61 -14.61 -23.86
CA ILE A 2 -0.92 -13.51 -23.18
C ILE A 2 -1.71 -12.20 -23.15
N ASN A 3 -2.75 -12.16 -22.32
CA ASN A 3 -3.04 -10.99 -21.49
C ASN A 3 -3.92 -11.42 -20.31
N LYS A 4 -3.29 -11.96 -19.26
CA LYS A 4 -3.93 -12.22 -17.97
C LYS A 4 -3.47 -11.11 -17.05
N SER A 5 -4.22 -10.01 -17.00
CA SER A 5 -3.98 -8.95 -16.02
C SER A 5 -4.05 -9.58 -14.63
N LYS A 6 -2.95 -9.46 -13.88
CA LYS A 6 -2.88 -9.85 -12.47
C LYS A 6 -3.78 -8.92 -11.67
N TYR A 7 -5.08 -9.21 -11.64
CA TYR A 7 -5.95 -8.74 -10.58
C TYR A 7 -5.54 -9.50 -9.32
N ILE A 8 -5.02 -8.77 -8.33
CA ILE A 8 -4.93 -9.30 -6.97
C ILE A 8 -6.38 -9.28 -6.48
N ALA A 9 -7.04 -10.44 -6.57
CA ALA A 9 -8.36 -10.60 -5.99
C ALA A 9 -8.21 -10.47 -4.47
N VAL A 10 -8.71 -9.36 -3.92
CA VAL A 10 -8.96 -9.24 -2.48
C VAL A 10 -10.04 -10.29 -2.20
N ARG A 11 -9.63 -11.45 -1.64
CA ARG A 11 -10.55 -12.50 -1.17
C ARG A 11 -11.60 -11.80 -0.32
N ASP A 12 -12.86 -11.91 -0.73
CA ASP A 12 -14.08 -11.38 -0.07
C ASP A 12 -14.73 -10.13 -0.69
N PHE A 13 -14.19 -9.52 -1.75
CA PHE A 13 -14.84 -8.36 -2.39
C PHE A 13 -16.05 -8.70 -3.29
N GLU A 14 -16.17 -9.95 -3.75
CA GLU A 14 -17.17 -10.34 -4.77
C GLU A 14 -18.57 -10.67 -4.22
N GLN A 15 -18.80 -10.66 -2.90
CA GLN A 15 -20.05 -11.18 -2.34
C GLN A 15 -21.20 -10.16 -2.17
N THR A 16 -20.97 -8.85 -2.31
CA THR A 16 -22.01 -7.86 -1.93
C THR A 16 -22.29 -6.76 -2.98
N GLU A 17 -21.43 -6.58 -3.99
CA GLU A 17 -21.55 -5.44 -4.91
C GLU A 17 -21.49 -5.84 -6.39
N LYS A 18 -22.25 -5.12 -7.23
CA LYS A 18 -22.31 -5.39 -8.67
C LYS A 18 -20.93 -5.21 -9.29
N PRO A 19 -20.43 -6.19 -10.07
CA PRO A 19 -19.14 -6.06 -10.73
C PRO A 19 -19.14 -4.86 -11.68
N GLY A 20 -18.25 -3.90 -11.44
CA GLY A 20 -18.06 -2.70 -12.28
C GLY A 20 -18.45 -1.36 -11.64
N GLU A 21 -19.08 -1.34 -10.46
CA GLU A 21 -19.42 -0.07 -9.78
C GLU A 21 -18.27 0.49 -8.93
N ASN A 22 -17.34 -0.38 -8.52
CA ASN A 22 -16.19 -0.02 -7.68
C ASN A 22 -14.91 0.05 -8.50
N ILE A 23 -14.15 1.12 -8.28
CA ILE A 23 -12.90 1.36 -8.98
C ILE A 23 -11.75 1.38 -7.99
N MET A 24 -10.83 0.44 -8.17
CA MET A 24 -9.53 0.48 -7.50
C MET A 24 -8.60 1.46 -8.22
N LEU A 25 -7.97 2.34 -7.43
CA LEU A 25 -6.87 3.22 -7.82
C LEU A 25 -5.62 2.90 -6.99
N TYR A 26 -4.47 2.97 -7.65
CA TYR A 26 -3.19 3.07 -6.95
C TYR A 26 -2.78 4.55 -6.87
N LYS A 27 -2.04 4.92 -5.82
CA LYS A 27 -1.58 6.29 -5.61
C LYS A 27 -0.74 6.77 -6.78
N ASN A 28 -1.05 7.99 -7.24
CA ASN A 28 -0.47 8.66 -8.41
C ASN A 28 -0.67 7.93 -9.75
N GLU A 29 -1.58 6.94 -9.83
CA GLU A 29 -1.94 6.28 -11.09
C GLU A 29 -3.31 6.78 -11.58
N PRO A 30 -3.36 7.59 -12.66
CA PRO A 30 -4.61 8.09 -13.20
C PRO A 30 -5.40 6.97 -13.89
N LYS A 31 -6.72 6.96 -13.68
CA LYS A 31 -7.63 5.99 -14.31
C LYS A 31 -8.86 6.69 -14.87
N LYS A 32 -9.23 6.31 -16.10
CA LYS A 32 -10.43 6.86 -16.76
C LYS A 32 -11.69 6.16 -16.24
N MET A 33 -12.67 6.95 -15.78
CA MET A 33 -14.00 6.54 -15.35
C MET A 33 -15.04 7.41 -16.09
N GLY A 34 -15.64 6.85 -17.15
CA GLY A 34 -16.56 7.60 -18.00
C GLY A 34 -15.89 8.83 -18.61
N ARG A 35 -16.43 10.02 -18.32
CA ARG A 35 -15.89 11.32 -18.76
C ARG A 35 -14.78 11.88 -17.86
N PHE A 36 -14.54 11.27 -16.70
CA PHE A 36 -13.56 11.73 -15.72
C PHE A 36 -12.27 10.89 -15.78
N THR A 37 -11.14 11.54 -15.58
CA THR A 37 -9.87 10.91 -15.24
C THR A 37 -9.64 11.14 -13.76
N VAL A 38 -9.62 10.08 -12.97
CA VAL A 38 -9.49 10.15 -11.51
C VAL A 38 -8.11 9.70 -11.10
N THR A 39 -7.48 10.47 -10.22
CA THR A 39 -6.15 10.17 -9.66
C THR A 39 -6.22 10.23 -8.15
N TYR A 40 -5.75 9.18 -7.48
CA TYR A 40 -5.56 9.19 -6.04
C TYR A 40 -4.23 9.90 -5.74
N THR A 41 -4.28 11.09 -5.14
CA THR A 41 -3.10 11.95 -4.93
C THR A 41 -2.47 11.73 -3.56
N SER A 42 -3.27 11.81 -2.50
CA SER A 42 -2.80 11.76 -1.11
C SER A 42 -3.87 11.27 -0.16
N ASP A 43 -3.44 10.71 0.95
CA ASP A 43 -4.20 10.39 2.13
C ASP A 43 -3.71 11.23 3.31
N THR A 44 -4.61 11.60 4.20
CA THR A 44 -4.26 12.27 5.46
C THR A 44 -5.09 11.65 6.58
N THR A 45 -4.41 11.06 7.56
CA THR A 45 -5.05 10.50 8.75
C THR A 45 -5.04 11.56 9.86
N ILE A 46 -6.23 11.94 10.30
CA ILE A 46 -6.50 12.77 11.48
C ILE A 46 -7.44 11.94 12.36
N ALA A 47 -6.85 11.14 13.25
CA ALA A 47 -7.58 10.15 14.04
C ALA A 47 -8.86 10.73 14.65
N PRO A 48 -10.02 10.04 14.54
CA PRO A 48 -10.20 8.68 13.98
C PRO A 48 -10.46 8.63 12.46
N ASN A 49 -10.32 9.73 11.73
CA ASN A 49 -10.66 9.82 10.31
C ASN A 49 -9.42 9.71 9.41
N THR A 50 -9.53 8.96 8.32
CA THR A 50 -8.59 9.04 7.20
C THR A 50 -9.28 9.65 6.00
N PHE A 51 -8.76 10.78 5.51
CA PHE A 51 -9.24 11.49 4.34
C PHE A 51 -8.46 11.05 3.10
N TYR A 52 -9.16 10.72 2.01
CA TYR A 52 -8.55 10.36 0.73
C TYR A 52 -8.79 11.45 -0.30
N THR A 53 -7.73 12.07 -0.79
CA THR A 53 -7.79 13.09 -1.83
C THR A 53 -7.82 12.43 -3.21
N LEU A 54 -8.97 12.56 -3.87
CA LEU A 54 -9.21 12.08 -5.23
C LEU A 54 -9.36 13.27 -6.16
N ASN A 55 -8.42 13.42 -7.09
CA ASN A 55 -8.42 14.46 -8.11
C ASN A 55 -9.19 13.99 -9.35
N PHE A 56 -10.22 14.74 -9.74
CA PHE A 56 -11.05 14.48 -10.91
C PHE A 56 -10.75 15.51 -11.99
N LYS A 57 -10.40 15.02 -13.18
CA LYS A 57 -10.13 15.84 -14.36
C LYS A 57 -11.03 15.47 -15.52
N VAL A 58 -11.60 16.48 -16.17
CA VAL A 58 -12.37 16.30 -17.41
C VAL A 58 -11.61 16.97 -18.54
N TYR A 59 -11.31 16.19 -19.57
CA TYR A 59 -10.67 16.68 -20.79
C TYR A 59 -11.69 16.77 -21.91
N ASP A 60 -11.59 17.81 -22.74
CA ASP A 60 -12.38 17.92 -23.96
C ASP A 60 -11.85 16.93 -25.00
N GLU A 61 -12.73 16.06 -25.53
CA GLU A 61 -12.33 15.01 -26.47
C GLU A 61 -11.85 15.56 -27.83
N LYS A 62 -12.17 16.81 -28.15
CA LYS A 62 -11.82 17.44 -29.44
C LYS A 62 -10.56 18.28 -29.37
N THR A 63 -10.32 18.98 -28.27
CA THR A 63 -9.17 19.89 -28.12
C THR A 63 -8.09 19.34 -27.20
N GLY A 64 -8.40 18.33 -26.36
CA GLY A 64 -7.51 17.82 -25.34
C GLY A 64 -7.30 18.78 -24.16
N GLU A 65 -8.04 19.90 -24.13
CA GLU A 65 -7.93 20.90 -23.07
C GLU A 65 -8.62 20.43 -21.79
N LEU A 66 -8.07 20.84 -20.66
CA LEU A 66 -8.64 20.59 -19.34
C LEU A 66 -9.85 21.49 -19.14
N LYS A 67 -11.04 20.89 -19.07
CA LYS A 67 -12.30 21.60 -18.88
C LYS A 67 -12.64 21.77 -17.40
N GLU A 68 -12.39 20.74 -16.60
CA GLU A 68 -12.70 20.73 -15.17
C GLU A 68 -11.58 20.03 -14.40
N ASP A 69 -11.27 20.58 -13.23
CA ASP A 69 -10.31 20.06 -12.27
C ASP A 69 -10.83 20.34 -10.86
N PHE A 70 -11.10 19.27 -10.10
CA PHE A 70 -11.58 19.40 -8.74
C PHE A 70 -11.17 18.19 -7.89
N ASP A 71 -11.07 18.40 -6.59
CA ASP A 71 -10.77 17.37 -5.63
C ASP A 71 -12.01 17.00 -4.82
N LEU A 72 -12.15 15.71 -4.53
CA LEU A 72 -13.08 15.17 -3.55
C LEU A 72 -12.29 14.46 -2.45
N ASN A 73 -12.73 14.64 -1.21
CA ASN A 73 -12.07 14.15 -0.01
C ASN A 73 -13.01 13.28 0.83
N PRO A 74 -13.49 12.13 0.30
CA PRO A 74 -14.20 11.16 1.14
C PRO A 74 -13.30 10.70 2.28
N HIS A 75 -13.90 10.37 3.42
CA HIS A 75 -13.17 9.90 4.58
C HIS A 75 -13.70 8.59 5.10
N ILE A 76 -12.85 7.83 5.77
CA ILE A 76 -13.24 6.60 6.45
C ILE A 76 -12.89 6.70 7.93
N GLN A 77 -13.61 5.95 8.74
CA GLN A 77 -13.28 5.68 10.13
C GLN A 77 -13.23 4.17 10.32
N SER A 78 -12.18 3.68 10.96
CA SER A 78 -12.08 2.27 11.36
C SER A 78 -12.67 2.13 12.76
N ASN A 79 -13.64 1.24 12.93
CA ASN A 79 -14.20 0.89 14.24
C ASN A 79 -14.15 -0.62 14.43
N GLU A 80 -13.56 -1.08 15.54
CA GLU A 80 -13.41 -2.51 15.86
C GLU A 80 -14.73 -3.29 15.91
N THR A 81 -15.84 -2.61 16.24
CA THR A 81 -17.16 -3.24 16.42
C THR A 81 -18.02 -3.17 15.15
N MET A 82 -17.95 -2.07 14.39
CA MET A 82 -18.81 -1.84 13.21
C MET A 82 -18.10 -2.02 11.86
N GLY A 83 -16.78 -2.21 11.86
CA GLY A 83 -15.97 -2.26 10.64
C GLY A 83 -15.66 -0.87 10.09
N LEU A 84 -15.37 -0.81 8.79
CA LEU A 84 -15.00 0.43 8.09
C LEU A 84 -16.24 1.27 7.80
N ILE A 85 -16.34 2.43 8.45
CA ILE A 85 -17.40 3.41 8.24
C ILE A 85 -16.90 4.41 7.21
N ALA A 86 -17.49 4.41 6.02
CA ALA A 86 -17.14 5.34 4.95
C ALA A 86 -18.13 6.50 4.88
N SER A 87 -17.59 7.71 4.92
CA SER A 87 -18.33 8.94 4.71
C SER A 87 -18.04 9.49 3.31
N PRO A 88 -19.08 9.80 2.53
CA PRO A 88 -18.92 10.34 1.20
C PRO A 88 -18.49 11.80 1.20
N ASP A 89 -17.97 12.25 0.06
CA ASP A 89 -17.86 13.66 -0.30
C ASP A 89 -18.62 13.92 -1.61
N THR A 90 -19.22 15.11 -1.75
CA THR A 90 -20.08 15.46 -2.88
C THR A 90 -19.71 16.79 -3.49
N LYS A 91 -19.48 16.80 -4.81
CA LYS A 91 -19.34 18.04 -5.58
C LYS A 91 -20.70 18.41 -6.17
N HIS A 92 -21.22 19.57 -5.77
CA HIS A 92 -22.47 20.10 -6.29
C HIS A 92 -22.25 20.91 -7.57
N TYR A 93 -23.04 20.63 -8.61
CA TYR A 93 -23.17 21.51 -9.77
C TYR A 93 -24.63 21.96 -9.92
N LEU A 94 -24.87 22.90 -10.85
CA LEU A 94 -26.21 23.38 -11.11
C LEU A 94 -27.14 22.29 -11.66
N THR A 95 -26.62 21.38 -12.48
CA THR A 95 -27.40 20.36 -13.21
C THR A 95 -27.18 18.92 -12.73
N TYR A 96 -26.09 18.63 -12.03
CA TYR A 96 -25.76 17.29 -11.55
C TYR A 96 -24.89 17.39 -10.30
N ASP A 97 -24.89 16.35 -9.47
CA ASP A 97 -23.97 16.23 -8.34
C ASP A 97 -23.12 14.99 -8.48
N ILE A 98 -21.86 15.07 -8.06
CA ILE A 98 -20.93 13.95 -8.07
C ILE A 98 -20.74 13.48 -6.63
N TYR A 99 -21.34 12.34 -6.30
CA TYR A 99 -21.25 11.71 -5.00
C TYR A 99 -20.14 10.65 -5.03
N THR A 100 -19.14 10.78 -4.15
CA THR A 100 -18.00 9.86 -4.09
C THR A 100 -17.82 9.31 -2.69
N HIS A 101 -17.68 8.00 -2.55
CA HIS A 101 -17.35 7.35 -1.28
C HIS A 101 -16.29 6.27 -1.47
N VAL A 102 -15.54 6.02 -0.41
CA VAL A 102 -14.57 4.93 -0.35
C VAL A 102 -15.31 3.66 0.08
N THR A 103 -15.19 2.58 -0.67
CA THR A 103 -15.77 1.28 -0.29
C THR A 103 -14.77 0.42 0.45
N SER A 104 -13.47 0.59 0.15
CA SER A 104 -12.40 -0.12 0.85
C SER A 104 -11.09 0.64 0.75
N ALA A 105 -10.30 0.55 1.81
CA ALA A 105 -8.95 1.07 1.87
C ALA A 105 -8.08 0.11 2.69
N PRO A 106 -6.74 0.17 2.57
CA PRO A 106 -5.86 -0.55 3.49
C PRO A 106 -6.23 -0.21 4.93
N ALA A 107 -6.33 -1.23 5.78
CA ALA A 107 -6.40 -1.03 7.23
C ALA A 107 -5.23 -0.13 7.63
N GLU A 108 -5.46 0.74 8.62
CA GLU A 108 -4.50 1.72 9.12
C GLU A 108 -3.09 1.14 9.00
N LYS A 109 -2.25 1.82 8.21
CA LYS A 109 -0.83 1.59 8.33
C LYS A 109 -0.57 1.90 9.79
N ASP A 110 -0.18 0.90 10.56
CA ASP A 110 0.55 1.12 11.79
C ASP A 110 1.78 1.91 11.36
N GLU A 111 1.65 3.23 11.30
CA GLU A 111 2.76 4.15 11.42
C GLU A 111 3.23 3.89 12.85
N HIS A 112 4.05 2.86 13.01
CA HIS A 112 4.86 2.70 14.18
C HIS A 112 5.63 4.02 14.30
N GLU A 113 5.18 4.89 15.20
CA GLU A 113 5.97 6.03 15.65
C GLU A 113 7.37 5.50 15.96
N ASP A 114 8.39 6.20 15.46
CA ASP A 114 9.80 5.92 15.76
C ASP A 114 10.01 6.05 17.28
N HIS A 115 9.72 4.98 18.02
CA HIS A 115 10.08 4.88 19.42
C HIS A 115 11.52 4.40 19.51
N GLU A 116 12.32 5.11 20.31
CA GLU A 116 13.72 4.81 20.58
C GLU A 116 13.89 3.41 21.20
N GLY A 117 13.95 2.39 20.36
CA GLY A 117 14.06 1.00 20.82
C GLY A 117 14.05 -0.08 19.75
N HIS A 118 13.90 0.24 18.46
CA HIS A 118 13.82 -0.76 17.40
C HIS A 118 15.08 -1.65 17.34
N LYS A 119 14.89 -2.95 17.56
CA LYS A 119 15.79 -3.96 16.99
C LYS A 119 15.60 -3.86 15.47
N GLU A 120 16.70 -3.73 14.72
CA GLU A 120 16.72 -3.68 13.25
C GLU A 120 15.97 -4.83 12.53
N GLU A 121 15.49 -5.82 13.26
CA GLU A 121 14.76 -7.00 12.80
C GLU A 121 13.26 -6.74 12.55
N GLU A 122 12.67 -5.67 13.10
CA GLU A 122 11.21 -5.38 12.95
C GLU A 122 10.84 -4.81 11.58
N ASN A 123 11.79 -4.27 10.84
CA ASN A 123 11.57 -3.68 9.51
C ASN A 123 11.55 -4.70 8.35
N TYR A 124 11.69 -6.00 8.67
CA TYR A 124 11.81 -7.06 7.67
C TYR A 124 10.67 -8.09 7.84
N LYS A 125 10.23 -8.67 6.72
CA LYS A 125 9.35 -9.85 6.76
C LYS A 125 10.06 -11.01 7.48
N ALA A 126 9.27 -11.97 7.97
CA ALA A 126 9.80 -13.21 8.55
C ALA A 126 10.91 -13.80 7.66
N PRO A 127 12.09 -14.11 8.21
CA PRO A 127 13.24 -14.49 7.41
C PRO A 127 12.97 -15.79 6.65
N ARG A 128 13.26 -15.76 5.35
CA ARG A 128 13.26 -16.98 4.54
C ARG A 128 14.56 -17.73 4.79
N ILE A 129 14.47 -18.84 5.51
CA ILE A 129 15.58 -19.75 5.74
C ILE A 129 15.74 -20.62 4.49
N ALA A 130 16.87 -20.51 3.80
CA ALA A 130 17.19 -21.27 2.61
C ALA A 130 18.46 -22.10 2.82
N LEU A 131 18.36 -23.40 2.58
CA LEU A 131 19.50 -24.30 2.48
C LEU A 131 20.01 -24.26 1.04
N VAL A 132 21.16 -23.62 0.84
CA VAL A 132 21.74 -23.37 -0.49
C VAL A 132 23.10 -24.01 -0.64
N SER A 133 23.45 -24.31 -1.89
CA SER A 133 24.75 -24.81 -2.31
C SER A 133 25.50 -23.72 -3.07
N VAL A 134 26.81 -23.88 -3.22
CA VAL A 134 27.61 -22.96 -4.04
C VAL A 134 27.14 -23.01 -5.50
N GLY A 135 26.80 -21.86 -6.07
CA GLY A 135 26.28 -21.75 -7.44
C GLY A 135 24.75 -21.74 -7.54
N ASP A 136 24.03 -21.98 -6.45
CA ASP A 136 22.56 -21.91 -6.44
C ASP A 136 22.04 -20.49 -6.62
N THR A 137 20.81 -20.39 -7.13
CA THR A 137 20.08 -19.13 -7.29
C THR A 137 18.81 -19.11 -6.47
N LEU A 138 18.48 -17.94 -5.91
CA LEU A 138 17.27 -17.69 -5.14
C LEU A 138 16.52 -16.50 -5.73
N HIS A 139 15.22 -16.64 -5.91
CA HIS A 139 14.36 -15.52 -6.29
C HIS A 139 13.89 -14.78 -5.03
N THR A 140 14.08 -13.45 -5.04
CA THR A 140 13.65 -12.51 -3.99
C THR A 140 12.69 -11.46 -4.55
N SER A 141 12.04 -10.66 -3.71
CA SER A 141 11.18 -9.54 -4.16
C SER A 141 11.90 -8.54 -5.06
N SER A 142 13.20 -8.35 -4.85
CA SER A 142 13.98 -7.30 -5.51
C SER A 142 14.78 -7.81 -6.71
N GLY A 143 15.03 -9.12 -6.83
CA GLY A 143 15.81 -9.70 -7.93
C GLY A 143 16.20 -11.16 -7.78
N VAL A 144 17.13 -11.61 -8.64
CA VAL A 144 17.70 -12.96 -8.59
C VAL A 144 19.02 -12.91 -7.84
N VAL A 145 19.09 -13.65 -6.74
CA VAL A 145 20.28 -13.79 -5.89
C VAL A 145 21.06 -15.02 -6.36
N THR A 146 22.36 -14.89 -6.55
CA THR A 146 23.27 -15.98 -6.92
C THR A 146 24.35 -16.13 -5.86
N ILE A 147 24.50 -17.34 -5.31
CA ILE A 147 25.55 -17.67 -4.35
C ILE A 147 26.85 -18.03 -5.08
N LYS A 148 27.95 -17.35 -4.78
CA LYS A 148 29.28 -17.65 -5.33
C LYS A 148 30.06 -18.60 -4.42
N ALA A 149 31.26 -18.97 -4.86
CA ALA A 149 32.19 -19.77 -4.09
C ALA A 149 32.51 -19.11 -2.74
N LEU A 150 32.48 -19.90 -1.68
CA LEU A 150 32.77 -19.45 -0.32
C LEU A 150 34.20 -18.92 -0.23
N ASN A 151 34.36 -17.81 0.48
CA ASN A 151 35.63 -17.17 0.73
C ASN A 151 36.15 -17.56 2.12
N ASN A 152 37.16 -18.43 2.18
CA ASN A 152 37.72 -18.92 3.43
C ASN A 152 38.66 -17.93 4.14
N LYS A 153 38.86 -16.73 3.56
CA LYS A 153 39.64 -15.63 4.15
C LYS A 153 38.92 -14.29 3.92
N PRO A 154 37.72 -14.09 4.50
CA PRO A 154 36.98 -12.86 4.30
C PRO A 154 37.71 -11.67 4.95
N SER A 155 37.78 -10.54 4.24
CA SER A 155 38.29 -9.29 4.78
C SER A 155 37.13 -8.37 5.14
N ALA A 156 36.97 -8.03 6.41
CA ALA A 156 36.02 -7.00 6.85
C ALA A 156 36.71 -6.01 7.79
N LYS A 157 36.24 -4.76 7.76
CA LYS A 157 36.87 -3.59 8.41
C LYS A 157 37.11 -3.76 9.92
N ASN A 158 36.38 -4.67 10.59
CA ASN A 158 36.47 -4.96 12.03
C ASN A 158 36.76 -6.44 12.33
N LEU A 159 37.20 -7.24 11.35
CA LEU A 159 37.45 -8.66 11.55
C LEU A 159 38.91 -8.89 11.96
N VAL A 160 39.13 -9.17 13.25
CA VAL A 160 40.46 -9.57 13.78
C VAL A 160 40.43 -11.06 14.03
N LEU A 161 41.14 -11.82 13.20
CA LEU A 161 41.26 -13.27 13.29
C LEU A 161 42.50 -13.63 14.13
N ALA A 162 42.31 -14.38 15.22
CA ALA A 162 43.41 -14.96 15.97
C ALA A 162 43.81 -16.34 15.40
N GLU A 163 44.99 -16.86 15.76
CA GLU A 163 45.38 -18.23 15.40
C GLU A 163 44.38 -19.24 15.99
N GLY A 164 43.67 -19.95 15.11
CA GLY A 164 42.62 -20.91 15.47
C GLY A 164 41.19 -20.47 15.16
N ASP A 165 40.97 -19.19 14.80
CA ASP A 165 39.65 -18.70 14.37
C ASP A 165 39.41 -19.04 12.88
N LEU A 166 38.21 -19.52 12.55
CA LEU A 166 37.82 -19.84 11.17
C LEU A 166 36.72 -18.88 10.71
N ALA A 167 36.98 -18.12 9.65
CA ALA A 167 35.99 -17.25 9.03
C ALA A 167 35.71 -17.65 7.59
N VAL A 168 34.43 -17.69 7.24
CA VAL A 168 33.93 -18.00 5.92
C VAL A 168 33.00 -16.89 5.48
N GLY A 169 33.39 -16.17 4.43
CA GLY A 169 32.54 -15.24 3.70
C GLY A 169 31.72 -15.99 2.66
N MET A 170 30.48 -15.55 2.45
CA MET A 170 29.64 -16.04 1.37
C MET A 170 29.38 -14.88 0.41
N PRO A 171 30.14 -14.75 -0.69
CA PRO A 171 29.89 -13.72 -1.68
C PRO A 171 28.58 -14.00 -2.42
N ILE A 172 27.72 -13.00 -2.47
CA ILE A 172 26.39 -13.04 -3.06
C ILE A 172 26.30 -11.93 -4.10
N GLU A 173 25.76 -12.27 -5.27
CA GLU A 173 25.42 -11.30 -6.31
C GLU A 173 23.91 -11.24 -6.48
N VAL A 174 23.33 -10.05 -6.45
CA VAL A 174 21.90 -9.80 -6.68
C VAL A 174 21.75 -9.06 -8.01
N ASP A 175 21.13 -9.72 -8.98
CA ASP A 175 20.80 -9.13 -10.29
C ASP A 175 19.38 -8.54 -10.25
N VAL A 176 19.31 -7.23 -10.47
CA VAL A 176 18.07 -6.48 -10.62
C VAL A 176 18.05 -5.84 -12.01
N ASN A 177 17.36 -6.47 -12.95
CA ASN A 177 17.20 -5.99 -14.33
C ASN A 177 18.55 -5.62 -15.00
N GLY A 178 19.60 -6.40 -14.76
CA GLY A 178 20.94 -6.19 -15.32
C GLY A 178 21.88 -5.34 -14.45
N LYS A 179 21.41 -4.76 -13.34
CA LYS A 179 22.26 -4.10 -12.34
C LYS A 179 22.64 -5.10 -11.25
N ILE A 180 23.93 -5.37 -11.13
CA ILE A 180 24.48 -6.34 -10.18
C ILE A 180 24.91 -5.64 -8.89
N TYR A 181 24.33 -6.05 -7.77
CA TYR A 181 24.74 -5.65 -6.43
C TYR A 181 25.50 -6.80 -5.77
N LYS A 182 26.60 -6.50 -5.08
CA LYS A 182 27.44 -7.53 -4.44
C LYS A 182 27.45 -7.35 -2.94
N THR A 183 27.38 -8.45 -2.21
CA THR A 183 27.46 -8.46 -0.75
C THR A 183 28.12 -9.74 -0.25
N GLU A 184 28.69 -9.71 0.95
CA GLU A 184 29.41 -10.84 1.53
C GLU A 184 29.12 -10.94 3.03
N PRO A 185 28.02 -11.63 3.44
CA PRO A 185 27.83 -12.04 4.83
C PRO A 185 28.95 -12.98 5.28
N ILE A 186 29.36 -12.83 6.54
CA ILE A 186 30.50 -13.56 7.11
C ILE A 186 30.02 -14.43 8.26
N PHE A 187 30.48 -15.66 8.29
CA PHE A 187 30.32 -16.60 9.39
C PHE A 187 31.68 -16.83 10.04
N LEU A 188 31.78 -16.62 11.35
CA LEU A 188 33.03 -16.71 12.13
C LEU A 188 32.84 -17.73 13.26
N VAL A 189 33.76 -18.69 13.34
CA VAL A 189 33.88 -19.64 14.45
C VAL A 189 35.12 -19.27 15.25
N LYS A 190 34.92 -18.92 16.52
CA LYS A 190 35.97 -18.52 17.46
C LYS A 190 35.92 -19.40 18.70
N GLY A 191 36.81 -20.38 18.76
CA GLY A 191 36.78 -21.43 19.78
C GLY A 191 35.48 -22.23 19.72
N ASN A 192 34.66 -22.15 20.77
CA ASN A 192 33.35 -22.81 20.86
C ASN A 192 32.17 -21.86 20.53
N ASN A 193 32.46 -20.61 20.16
CA ASN A 193 31.45 -19.60 19.86
C ASN A 193 31.32 -19.40 18.34
N VAL A 194 30.09 -19.18 17.91
CA VAL A 194 29.74 -18.89 16.51
C VAL A 194 29.20 -17.47 16.44
N PHE A 195 29.75 -16.69 15.52
CA PHE A 195 29.32 -15.34 15.22
C PHE A 195 28.91 -15.26 13.75
N ASP A 196 27.81 -14.58 13.48
CA ASP A 196 27.37 -14.30 12.13
C ASP A 196 27.27 -12.78 11.93
N PHE A 197 27.77 -12.31 10.80
CA PHE A 197 27.76 -10.91 10.40
C PHE A 197 26.90 -10.78 9.16
N ALA A 198 25.65 -10.38 9.37
CA ALA A 198 24.73 -10.08 8.29
C ALA A 198 25.20 -8.89 7.46
N ARG A 199 24.81 -8.86 6.19
CA ARG A 199 25.02 -7.71 5.30
C ARG A 199 23.72 -7.22 4.73
N ASN A 200 23.56 -5.90 4.74
CA ASN A 200 22.40 -5.21 4.19
C ASN A 200 22.76 -4.64 2.82
N ILE A 201 21.80 -4.67 1.90
CA ILE A 201 21.81 -3.91 0.66
C ILE A 201 20.63 -2.95 0.78
N ASP A 202 20.88 -1.75 1.32
CA ASP A 202 19.84 -0.77 1.62
C ASP A 202 19.06 -0.37 0.36
N ASP A 203 19.76 -0.22 -0.77
CA ASP A 203 19.19 0.06 -2.10
C ASP A 203 18.09 -0.93 -2.53
N LEU A 204 18.18 -2.18 -2.08
CA LEU A 204 17.25 -3.25 -2.44
C LEU A 204 16.32 -3.66 -1.30
N GLY A 205 16.52 -3.08 -0.10
CA GLY A 205 15.82 -3.51 1.12
C GLY A 205 16.08 -4.98 1.48
N LEU A 206 17.24 -5.52 1.12
CA LEU A 206 17.60 -6.93 1.38
C LEU A 206 18.63 -7.01 2.51
N ARG A 207 18.48 -7.99 3.40
CA ARG A 207 19.49 -8.35 4.40
C ARG A 207 19.77 -9.84 4.33
N PHE A 208 21.05 -10.19 4.23
CA PHE A 208 21.51 -11.57 4.13
C PHE A 208 22.27 -11.94 5.39
N ARG A 209 21.87 -13.05 6.03
CA ARG A 209 22.52 -13.57 7.24
C ARG A 209 22.93 -15.00 7.00
N PHE A 210 24.22 -15.28 7.16
CA PHE A 210 24.80 -16.59 6.98
C PHE A 210 24.90 -17.28 8.34
N THR A 211 23.98 -18.20 8.64
CA THR A 211 23.77 -18.69 10.01
C THR A 211 24.40 -20.04 10.30
N LYS A 212 24.55 -20.92 9.30
CA LYS A 212 25.03 -22.28 9.54
C LYS A 212 25.73 -22.87 8.33
N ILE A 213 26.75 -23.68 8.60
CA ILE A 213 27.41 -24.55 7.62
C ILE A 213 27.04 -25.99 7.98
N LEU A 214 26.59 -26.77 6.99
CA LEU A 214 26.30 -28.21 7.13
C LEU A 214 27.28 -29.01 6.26
N PRO A 215 28.48 -29.36 6.79
CA PRO A 215 29.50 -30.06 6.03
C PRO A 215 29.03 -31.41 5.48
N ASP A 216 28.22 -32.15 6.26
CA ASP A 216 27.72 -33.49 5.88
C ASP A 216 26.86 -33.48 4.62
N GLN A 217 26.16 -32.36 4.37
CA GLN A 217 25.27 -32.19 3.23
C GLN A 217 25.87 -31.28 2.16
N GLN A 218 27.07 -30.73 2.39
CA GLN A 218 27.72 -29.73 1.54
C GLN A 218 26.82 -28.50 1.27
N LYS A 219 26.00 -28.13 2.26
CA LYS A 219 25.02 -27.04 2.19
C LYS A 219 25.30 -25.97 3.24
N VAL A 220 24.86 -24.76 2.95
CA VAL A 220 24.89 -23.62 3.88
C VAL A 220 23.49 -23.09 4.12
N GLU A 221 23.23 -22.63 5.33
CA GLU A 221 21.98 -21.98 5.71
C GLU A 221 22.13 -20.46 5.55
N LEU A 222 21.34 -19.91 4.62
CA LEU A 222 21.22 -18.50 4.37
C LEU A 222 19.83 -18.04 4.77
N GLN A 223 19.77 -17.07 5.68
CA GLN A 223 18.54 -16.36 5.99
C GLN A 223 18.48 -15.08 5.15
N VAL A 224 17.41 -14.97 4.36
CA VAL A 224 17.12 -13.79 3.54
C VAL A 224 16.00 -13.02 4.20
N TYR A 225 16.29 -11.76 4.52
CA TYR A 225 15.36 -10.79 5.07
C TYR A 225 15.01 -9.81 3.96
N GLU A 226 13.72 -9.68 3.65
CA GLU A 226 13.22 -8.75 2.64
C GLU A 226 12.39 -7.68 3.35
N LYS A 227 12.71 -6.40 3.14
CA LYS A 227 11.78 -5.33 3.51
C LYS A 227 10.48 -5.57 2.74
N PRO A 228 9.31 -5.42 3.36
CA PRO A 228 8.07 -5.43 2.60
C PRO A 228 8.20 -4.38 1.49
N GLN A 229 8.12 -4.81 0.23
CA GLN A 229 7.86 -3.86 -0.86
C GLN A 229 6.69 -3.00 -0.39
N GLN A 230 6.89 -1.68 -0.34
CA GLN A 230 5.80 -0.76 0.01
C GLN A 230 4.62 -1.15 -0.87
N ALA A 231 3.61 -1.76 -0.26
CA ALA A 231 2.40 -2.10 -0.97
C ALA A 231 1.91 -0.76 -1.52
N LYS A 232 1.77 -0.67 -2.85
CA LYS A 232 1.30 0.58 -3.46
C LYS A 232 0.02 0.97 -2.74
N ASP A 233 0.01 2.17 -2.18
CA ASP A 233 -1.18 2.72 -1.56
C ASP A 233 -2.33 2.63 -2.56
N TRP A 234 -3.41 2.00 -2.13
CA TRP A 234 -4.56 1.77 -2.98
C TRP A 234 -5.81 2.20 -2.26
N VAL A 235 -6.81 2.61 -3.03
CA VAL A 235 -8.13 2.93 -2.53
C VAL A 235 -9.15 2.39 -3.52
N VAL A 236 -10.23 1.80 -2.99
CA VAL A 236 -11.39 1.43 -3.79
C VAL A 236 -12.48 2.42 -3.46
N PHE A 237 -12.96 3.10 -4.49
CA PHE A 237 -14.01 4.09 -4.35
C PHE A 237 -15.08 3.88 -5.40
N LYS A 238 -16.23 4.50 -5.13
CA LYS A 238 -17.36 4.54 -6.04
C LYS A 238 -17.86 5.96 -6.13
N SER A 239 -18.00 6.42 -7.36
CA SER A 239 -18.46 7.77 -7.68
C SER A 239 -19.68 7.70 -8.59
N ILE A 240 -20.74 8.39 -8.20
CA ILE A 240 -22.07 8.36 -8.82
C ILE A 240 -22.46 9.79 -9.20
N GLU A 241 -22.91 9.97 -10.43
CA GLU A 241 -23.47 11.23 -10.90
C GLU A 241 -24.99 11.23 -10.75
N PHE A 242 -25.52 12.15 -9.93
CA PHE A 242 -26.96 12.32 -9.73
C PHE A 242 -27.46 13.53 -10.55
N PRO A 243 -28.13 13.31 -11.69
CA PRO A 243 -28.67 14.39 -12.49
C PRO A 243 -29.89 15.03 -11.79
N TYR A 244 -29.98 16.36 -11.86
CA TYR A 244 -31.12 17.17 -11.40
C TYR A 244 -31.52 17.00 -9.93
N ILE A 245 -30.60 16.67 -9.02
CA ILE A 245 -30.88 16.59 -7.58
C ILE A 245 -31.35 17.93 -6.98
N ASN A 246 -30.95 19.06 -7.57
CA ASN A 246 -31.48 20.37 -7.20
C ASN A 246 -33.01 20.48 -7.39
N LEU A 247 -33.61 19.76 -8.34
CA LEU A 247 -35.07 19.73 -8.51
C LEU A 247 -35.76 19.07 -7.31
N TYR A 248 -35.16 18.01 -6.76
CA TYR A 248 -35.63 17.37 -5.53
C TYR A 248 -35.58 18.33 -4.34
N TRP A 249 -34.49 19.08 -4.19
CA TRP A 249 -34.36 20.11 -3.15
C TRP A 249 -35.37 21.24 -3.31
N VAL A 250 -35.59 21.72 -4.54
CA VAL A 250 -36.62 22.73 -4.82
C VAL A 250 -38.01 22.23 -4.43
N GLY A 251 -38.35 20.98 -4.78
CA GLY A 251 -39.62 20.37 -4.37
C GLY A 251 -39.77 20.31 -2.84
N THR A 252 -38.71 19.92 -2.13
CA THR A 252 -38.68 19.88 -0.67
C THR A 252 -38.90 21.27 -0.05
N ILE A 253 -38.22 22.30 -0.59
CA ILE A 253 -38.39 23.69 -0.13
C ILE A 253 -39.84 24.16 -0.34
N ILE A 254 -40.44 23.89 -1.50
CA ILE A 254 -41.84 24.25 -1.80
C ILE A 254 -42.79 23.57 -0.81
N MET A 255 -42.59 22.29 -0.50
CA MET A 255 -43.39 21.57 0.49
C MET A 255 -43.26 22.18 1.89
N VAL A 256 -42.05 22.50 2.34
CA VAL A 256 -41.80 23.14 3.64
C VAL A 256 -42.47 24.52 3.71
N ILE A 257 -42.36 25.34 2.67
CA ILE A 257 -43.02 26.65 2.60
C ILE A 257 -44.54 26.48 2.64
N GLY A 258 -45.10 25.55 1.87
CA GLY A 258 -46.54 25.26 1.88
C GLY A 258 -47.03 24.80 3.25
N PHE A 259 -46.23 23.98 3.94
CA PHE A 259 -46.52 23.53 5.30
C PHE A 259 -46.49 24.69 6.30
N LEU A 260 -45.49 25.58 6.23
CA LEU A 260 -45.41 26.77 7.08
C LEU A 260 -46.62 27.70 6.85
N ILE A 261 -47.00 27.97 5.60
CA ILE A 261 -48.18 28.78 5.26
C ILE A 261 -49.45 28.15 5.85
N SER A 262 -49.60 26.83 5.76
CA SER A 262 -50.73 26.09 6.33
C SER A 262 -50.81 26.25 7.85
N ILE A 263 -49.68 26.13 8.56
CA ILE A 263 -49.59 26.36 10.01
C ILE A 263 -50.02 27.79 10.36
N PHE A 264 -49.46 28.80 9.68
CA PHE A 264 -49.78 30.20 9.97
C PHE A 264 -51.26 30.51 9.69
N ARG A 265 -51.85 29.93 8.66
CA ARG A 265 -53.28 30.09 8.37
C ARG A 265 -54.15 29.45 9.45
N ARG A 266 -53.82 28.22 9.85
CA ARG A 266 -54.53 27.50 10.93
C ARG A 266 -54.46 28.22 12.27
N GLN A 267 -53.30 28.79 12.63
CA GLN A 267 -53.17 29.55 13.88
C GLN A 267 -54.04 30.81 13.90
N LYS A 268 -54.22 31.49 12.75
CA LYS A 268 -55.14 32.64 12.65
C LYS A 268 -56.60 32.21 12.78
N GLU A 269 -56.97 31.09 12.17
CA GLU A 269 -58.33 30.53 12.28
C GLU A 269 -58.66 30.12 13.72
N VAL A 270 -57.73 29.50 14.45
CA VAL A 270 -57.93 29.10 15.85
C VAL A 270 -57.98 30.31 16.81
N LYS A 271 -57.29 31.41 16.52
CA LYS A 271 -57.37 32.65 17.33
C LYS A 271 -58.61 33.50 17.04
N ALA A 272 -59.28 33.26 15.91
CA ALA A 272 -60.47 33.99 15.49
C ALA A 272 -61.78 33.36 16.01
N VAL A 273 -61.68 32.20 16.66
CA VAL A 273 -62.74 31.51 17.42
C VAL A 273 -62.53 31.79 18.90
#